data_AF-A0AAV4A2C5-F1
#
_entry.id   AF-A0AAV4A2C5-F1
#
_cell.length_a   1.000
_cell.length_b   1.000
_cell.length_c   1.000
_cell.angle_alpha   90.00
_cell.angle_beta   90.00
_cell.angle_gamma   90.00
#
_symmetry.space_group_name_H-M   'P 1'
#
loop_
_entity.id
_entity.type
_entity.pdbx_description
1 polymer ?
#
loop_
_entity_poly.entity_id
_entity_poly.type
_entity_poly.pdbx_seq_one_letter_code
_entity_poly.pdbx_strand_id
1 'polypeptide(L)'
;MDVPISGPILIEKGEQLAQELGHTDCKLSGGWLDRFKLRHGIVFKTMSGEAASPKDIDTSAWEETLQKILAEYSPRDVFNADETGLFYKCLPNKSLTFQGETCRGQKIPKERFSLLCAANMDGSEKLPLLMIGKFGQPRCFKGMA
;
A
#
# COMPACT_ATOMS: atom_id res chain seq x y z
N MET A 1 8.73 17.30 -10.05
CA MET A 1 8.34 15.95 -9.63
C MET A 1 8.95 15.72 -8.27
N ASP A 2 8.20 15.91 -7.19
CA ASP A 2 8.66 15.62 -5.81
C ASP A 2 8.49 14.13 -5.53
N VAL A 3 9.56 13.37 -5.71
CA VAL A 3 9.57 11.94 -5.38
C VAL A 3 9.57 11.81 -3.85
N PRO A 4 8.71 10.96 -3.26
CA PRO A 4 8.72 10.71 -1.82
C PRO A 4 10.08 10.15 -1.39
N ILE A 5 10.74 10.88 -0.49
CA ILE A 5 12.09 10.57 -0.03
C ILE A 5 12.01 9.61 1.16
N SER A 6 12.54 8.41 0.99
CA SER A 6 12.65 7.40 2.06
C SER A 6 13.99 7.51 2.81
N GLY A 7 14.07 6.88 3.98
CA GLY A 7 15.32 6.80 4.74
C GLY A 7 16.50 6.19 3.95
N PRO A 8 16.31 5.04 3.27
CA PRO A 8 17.32 4.47 2.40
C PRO A 8 17.79 5.40 1.28
N ILE A 9 16.88 6.18 0.67
CA ILE A 9 17.24 7.15 -0.37
C ILE A 9 18.18 8.24 0.19
N LEU A 10 17.94 8.71 1.42
CA LEU A 10 18.83 9.70 2.05
C LEU A 10 20.20 9.13 2.39
N ILE A 11 20.25 7.88 2.86
CA ILE A 11 21.52 7.18 3.15
C ILE A 11 22.33 7.07 1.86
N GLU A 12 21.73 6.51 0.80
CA GLU A 12 22.37 6.35 -0.51
C GLU A 12 22.88 7.69 -1.05
N LYS A 13 22.04 8.74 -0.99
CA LYS A 13 22.44 10.05 -1.49
C LYS A 13 23.55 10.69 -0.64
N GLY A 14 23.55 10.47 0.66
CA GLY A 14 24.61 10.91 1.57
C GLY A 14 25.94 10.21 1.30
N GLU A 15 25.91 8.91 1.03
CA GLU A 15 27.10 8.12 0.67
C GLU A 15 27.67 8.55 -0.70
N GLN A 16 26.81 8.79 -1.69
CA GLN A 16 27.22 9.34 -2.99
C GLN A 16 27.93 10.70 -2.85
N LEU A 17 27.37 11.62 -2.06
CA LEU A 17 27.99 12.93 -1.82
C LEU A 17 29.32 12.78 -1.06
N ALA A 18 29.42 11.84 -0.12
CA ALA A 18 30.67 11.55 0.57
C ALA A 18 31.74 11.05 -0.42
N GLN A 19 31.37 10.19 -1.37
CA GLN A 19 32.27 9.72 -2.42
C GLN A 19 32.72 10.85 -3.35
N GLU A 20 31.81 11.73 -3.78
CA GLU A 20 32.12 12.91 -4.60
C GLU A 20 33.10 13.87 -3.89
N LEU A 21 33.05 13.92 -2.55
CA LEU A 21 33.95 14.71 -1.71
C LEU A 21 35.26 13.98 -1.36
N GLY A 22 35.49 12.77 -1.89
CA GLY A 22 36.73 11.99 -1.68
C GLY A 22 36.71 11.07 -0.47
N HIS A 23 35.57 10.88 0.18
CA HIS A 23 35.38 9.95 1.30
C HIS A 23 34.76 8.63 0.82
N THR A 24 35.56 7.79 0.16
CA THR A 24 35.09 6.55 -0.51
C THR A 24 34.62 5.45 0.44
N ASP A 25 35.04 5.47 1.71
CA ASP A 25 34.69 4.44 2.71
C ASP A 25 33.56 4.89 3.66
N CYS A 26 32.89 5.99 3.34
CA CYS A 26 31.81 6.50 4.18
C CYS A 26 30.57 5.61 4.04
N LYS A 27 30.19 4.93 5.13
CA LYS A 27 28.91 4.22 5.25
C LYS A 27 28.02 4.86 6.29
N LEU A 28 26.83 5.27 5.88
CA LEU A 28 25.87 5.95 6.73
C LEU A 28 24.91 4.93 7.35
N SER A 29 24.94 4.83 8.68
CA SER A 29 24.11 3.88 9.41
C SER A 29 22.68 4.40 9.65
N GLY A 30 21.77 3.50 10.01
CA GLY A 30 20.44 3.89 10.51
C GLY A 30 20.50 4.86 11.69
N GLY A 31 21.48 4.68 12.59
CA GLY A 31 21.68 5.60 13.73
C GLY A 31 22.15 7.00 13.32
N TRP A 32 22.94 7.12 12.24
CA TRP A 32 23.25 8.42 11.66
C TRP A 32 21.98 9.09 11.12
N LEU A 33 21.17 8.34 10.37
CA LEU A 33 19.93 8.83 9.77
C LEU A 33 18.95 9.33 10.84
N ASP A 34 18.81 8.62 11.95
CA ASP A 34 17.93 9.02 13.06
C ASP A 34 18.41 10.31 13.72
N ARG A 35 19.72 10.44 13.98
CA ARG A 35 20.30 11.67 14.53
C ARG A 35 20.23 12.85 13.56
N PHE A 36 20.42 12.59 12.27
CA PHE A 36 20.28 13.59 11.21
C PHE A 36 18.84 14.11 11.14
N LYS A 37 17.86 13.21 11.13
CA LYS A 37 16.44 13.58 11.17
C LYS A 37 16.10 14.40 12.41
N LEU A 38 16.55 13.96 13.58
CA LEU A 38 16.31 14.69 14.83
C LEU A 38 16.93 16.09 14.82
N ARG A 39 18.18 16.21 14.35
CA ARG A 39 18.91 17.48 14.29
C ARG A 39 18.25 18.49 13.35
N HIS A 40 17.68 18.02 12.24
CA HIS A 40 17.09 18.87 11.20
C HIS A 40 15.56 18.90 11.23
N GLY A 41 14.93 18.36 12.29
CA GLY A 41 13.47 18.34 12.42
C GLY A 41 12.76 17.56 11.32
N ILE A 42 13.39 16.53 10.75
CA ILE A 42 12.79 15.74 9.68
C ILE A 42 11.92 14.65 10.29
N VAL A 43 10.63 14.64 9.98
CA VAL A 43 9.66 13.70 10.52
C VAL A 43 9.04 12.82 9.44
N PHE A 44 8.64 11.60 9.81
CA PHE A 44 7.96 10.66 8.92
C PHE A 44 6.45 10.78 9.08
N LYS A 45 5.76 11.32 8.07
CA LYS A 45 4.30 11.50 8.10
C LYS A 45 3.62 10.54 7.12
N THR A 46 2.50 9.97 7.55
CA THR A 46 1.61 9.20 6.68
C THR A 46 0.68 10.15 5.95
N MET A 47 0.73 10.16 4.62
CA MET A 47 -0.25 10.88 3.79
C MET A 47 -1.47 9.96 3.63
N SER A 48 -2.50 10.14 4.47
CA SER A 48 -3.77 9.38 4.34
C SER A 48 -4.89 10.30 3.86
N GLY A 49 -5.75 9.78 2.97
CA GLY A 49 -6.86 10.50 2.34
C GLY A 49 -8.24 9.87 2.58
N GLU A 50 -8.37 8.87 3.46
CA GLU A 50 -9.66 8.23 3.74
C GLU A 50 -10.10 8.47 5.19
N ALA A 51 -11.31 8.99 5.33
CA ALA A 51 -11.99 9.25 6.59
C ALA A 51 -13.09 8.21 6.82
N ALA A 52 -13.16 7.73 8.07
CA ALA A 52 -14.27 7.03 8.72
C ALA A 52 -14.74 5.68 8.12
N SER A 53 -14.44 4.60 8.83
CA SER A 53 -15.24 3.38 8.79
C SER A 53 -16.69 3.69 9.21
N PRO A 54 -17.72 3.15 8.54
CA PRO A 54 -19.10 3.25 9.04
C PRO A 54 -19.21 2.59 10.42
N LYS A 55 -19.84 3.28 11.37
CA LYS A 55 -20.21 2.74 12.68
C LYS A 55 -21.52 1.96 12.58
N ASP A 56 -21.55 0.83 13.30
CA ASP A 56 -22.71 0.17 13.88
C ASP A 56 -23.86 -0.22 12.92
N ILE A 57 -23.63 -1.25 12.10
CA ILE A 57 -24.70 -2.06 11.54
C ILE A 57 -24.83 -3.31 12.43
N ASP A 58 -25.99 -3.50 13.07
CA ASP A 58 -26.29 -4.74 13.80
C ASP A 58 -26.40 -5.90 12.81
N THR A 59 -25.44 -6.81 12.89
CA THR A 59 -25.30 -7.98 12.01
C THR A 59 -25.54 -9.29 12.75
N SER A 60 -25.90 -9.24 14.03
CA SER A 60 -26.02 -10.42 14.92
C SER A 60 -26.96 -11.51 14.36
N ALA A 61 -28.13 -11.12 13.87
CA ALA A 61 -29.09 -12.05 13.25
C ALA A 61 -28.55 -12.73 11.97
N TRP A 62 -27.71 -12.04 11.21
CA TRP A 62 -27.09 -12.59 10.01
C TRP A 62 -25.95 -13.55 10.36
N GLU A 63 -25.17 -13.26 11.40
CA GLU A 63 -24.09 -14.13 11.87
C GLU A 63 -24.60 -15.52 12.27
N GLU A 64 -25.70 -15.60 13.03
CA GLU A 64 -26.31 -16.89 13.41
C GLU A 64 -26.79 -17.69 12.18
N THR A 65 -27.34 -16.99 11.19
CA THR A 65 -27.81 -17.61 9.94
C THR A 65 -26.63 -18.14 9.13
N LEU A 66 -25.57 -17.35 9.01
CA LEU A 66 -24.36 -17.73 8.30
C LEU A 66 -23.68 -18.95 8.94
N GLN A 67 -23.60 -19.01 10.28
CA GLN A 67 -23.03 -20.16 10.98
C GLN A 67 -23.79 -21.46 10.69
N LYS A 68 -25.13 -21.41 10.63
CA LYS A 68 -25.95 -22.58 10.29
C LYS A 68 -25.67 -23.07 8.87
N ILE A 69 -25.57 -22.15 7.90
CA ILE A 69 -25.24 -22.50 6.51
C ILE A 69 -23.84 -23.08 6.43
N LEU A 70 -22.84 -22.45 7.06
CA LEU A 70 -21.46 -22.91 7.01
C LEU A 70 -21.27 -24.29 7.67
N ALA A 71 -22.09 -24.64 8.67
CA ALA A 71 -22.06 -25.95 9.32
C ALA A 71 -22.47 -27.10 8.40
N GLU A 72 -23.14 -26.83 7.27
CA GLU A 72 -23.51 -27.83 6.26
C GLU A 72 -22.32 -28.23 5.37
N TYR A 73 -21.22 -27.47 5.40
CA TYR A 73 -20.05 -27.67 4.55
C TYR A 73 -18.82 -28.04 5.38
N SER A 74 -17.92 -28.84 4.80
CA SER A 74 -16.61 -29.08 5.41
C SER A 74 -15.76 -27.80 5.31
N PRO A 75 -14.88 -27.49 6.28
CA PRO A 75 -13.98 -26.34 6.19
C PRO A 75 -13.15 -26.27 4.90
N ARG A 76 -12.84 -27.42 4.29
CA ARG A 76 -12.12 -27.50 3.01
C ARG A 76 -12.93 -26.94 1.82
N ASP A 77 -14.26 -26.97 1.92
CA ASP A 77 -15.21 -26.58 0.87
C ASP A 77 -15.74 -25.14 1.07
N VAL A 78 -15.38 -24.50 2.18
CA VAL A 78 -15.75 -23.11 2.47
C VAL A 78 -14.64 -22.19 1.99
N PHE A 79 -14.88 -21.47 0.90
CA PHE A 79 -13.93 -20.49 0.35
C PHE A 79 -14.30 -19.06 0.72
N ASN A 80 -13.30 -18.26 1.06
CA ASN A 80 -13.40 -16.81 1.07
C ASN A 80 -12.66 -16.25 -0.16
N ALA A 81 -13.28 -15.30 -0.85
CA ALA A 81 -12.71 -14.63 -2.01
C ALA A 81 -12.86 -13.12 -1.86
N ASP A 82 -11.77 -12.37 -2.09
CA ASP A 82 -11.79 -10.91 -2.01
C ASP A 82 -10.90 -10.26 -3.07
N GLU A 83 -11.30 -9.07 -3.51
CA GLU A 83 -10.59 -8.28 -4.52
C GLU A 83 -9.63 -7.28 -3.88
N THR A 84 -8.37 -7.32 -4.29
CA THR A 84 -7.38 -6.32 -3.89
C THR A 84 -6.78 -5.58 -5.10
N GLY A 85 -6.49 -4.29 -4.91
CA GLY A 85 -5.84 -3.46 -5.91
C GLY A 85 -4.32 -3.49 -5.78
N LEU A 86 -3.63 -4.06 -6.76
CA LEU A 86 -2.16 -4.01 -6.85
C LEU A 86 -1.73 -2.77 -7.63
N PHE A 87 -1.27 -1.75 -6.91
CA PHE A 87 -0.77 -0.50 -7.51
C PHE A 87 0.72 -0.57 -7.83
N TYR A 88 1.07 -1.16 -8.96
CA TYR A 88 2.47 -1.39 -9.35
C TYR A 88 3.25 -0.12 -9.72
N LYS A 89 2.58 1.01 -9.96
CA LYS A 89 3.22 2.32 -10.20
C LYS A 89 3.12 3.28 -9.02
N CYS A 90 2.45 2.89 -7.93
CA CYS A 90 2.34 3.76 -6.77
C CYS A 90 3.70 3.95 -6.11
N LEU A 91 4.09 5.22 -5.93
CA LEU A 91 5.22 5.58 -5.10
C LEU A 91 4.82 5.55 -3.61
N PRO A 92 5.77 5.36 -2.69
CA PRO A 92 5.49 5.40 -1.25
C PRO A 92 4.71 6.67 -0.84
N ASN A 93 3.66 6.51 -0.04
CA ASN A 93 2.83 7.62 0.44
C ASN A 93 3.45 8.37 1.64
N LYS A 94 4.75 8.19 1.89
CA LYS A 94 5.49 8.78 3.01
C LYS A 94 6.78 9.37 2.47
N SER A 95 6.97 10.65 2.73
CA SER A 95 8.20 11.38 2.42
C SER A 95 8.77 11.93 3.72
N LEU A 96 10.07 12.14 3.73
CA LEU A 96 10.75 12.94 4.73
C LEU A 96 10.54 14.43 4.40
N THR A 97 10.15 15.19 5.42
CA THR A 97 9.71 16.59 5.29
C THR A 97 10.27 17.39 6.45
N PHE A 98 10.57 18.68 6.26
CA PHE A 98 10.99 19.54 7.37
C PHE A 98 9.83 19.81 8.34
N GLN A 99 10.16 20.04 9.61
CA GLN A 99 9.19 20.36 10.65
C GLN A 99 8.51 21.70 10.33
N GLY A 100 7.17 21.71 10.33
CA GLY A 100 6.37 22.91 10.04
C GLY A 100 6.01 23.10 8.56
N GLU A 101 6.61 22.32 7.64
CA GLU A 101 6.22 22.37 6.23
C GLU A 101 4.96 21.55 5.94
N THR A 102 4.12 22.08 5.04
CA THR A 102 2.98 21.35 4.47
C THR A 102 3.40 20.67 3.19
N CYS A 103 3.46 19.34 3.20
CA CYS A 103 3.70 18.60 1.96
C CYS A 103 2.40 18.50 1.18
N ARG A 104 2.39 19.11 -0.01
CA ARG A 104 1.32 18.92 -0.97
C ARG A 104 1.45 17.52 -1.56
N GLY A 105 0.50 16.65 -1.23
CA GLY A 105 0.46 15.30 -1.79
C GLY A 105 0.38 15.36 -3.32
N GLN A 106 1.17 14.55 -4.00
CA GLN A 106 1.03 14.39 -5.44
C GLN A 106 -0.16 13.52 -5.78
N LYS A 107 -0.71 13.73 -6.97
CA LYS A 107 -1.69 12.81 -7.54
C LYS A 107 -1.02 11.47 -7.77
N ILE A 108 -1.24 10.55 -6.84
CA ILE A 108 -0.68 9.20 -6.90
C ILE A 108 -1.22 8.53 -8.18
N PRO A 109 -0.36 7.97 -9.05
CA PRO A 109 -0.81 7.23 -10.21
C PRO A 109 -1.67 6.05 -9.75
N LYS A 110 -2.97 6.10 -10.03
CA LYS A 110 -3.95 5.07 -9.64
C LYS A 110 -3.95 3.86 -10.59
N GLU A 111 -2.88 3.67 -11.38
CA GLU A 111 -2.76 2.49 -12.22
C GLU A 111 -2.60 1.26 -11.34
N ARG A 112 -3.58 0.36 -11.42
CA ARG A 112 -3.64 -0.86 -10.63
C ARG A 112 -4.08 -2.04 -11.48
N PHE A 113 -3.65 -3.23 -11.06
CA PHE A 113 -4.35 -4.47 -11.39
C PHE A 113 -5.37 -4.75 -10.30
N SER A 114 -6.52 -5.28 -10.67
CA SER A 114 -7.45 -5.90 -9.72
C SER A 114 -7.10 -7.38 -9.63
N LEU A 115 -6.85 -7.86 -8.42
CA LEU A 115 -6.52 -9.25 -8.13
C LEU A 115 -7.66 -9.84 -7.30
N LEU A 116 -8.26 -10.95 -7.75
CA LEU A 116 -9.12 -11.77 -6.91
C LEU A 116 -8.26 -12.84 -6.26
N CYS A 117 -8.24 -12.82 -4.92
CA CYS A 117 -7.59 -13.82 -4.09
C CYS A 117 -8.67 -14.71 -3.48
N ALA A 118 -8.47 -16.02 -3.48
CA ALA A 118 -9.40 -16.95 -2.84
C ALA A 118 -8.69 -18.13 -2.19
N ALA A 119 -9.14 -18.51 -1.00
CA ALA A 119 -8.60 -19.64 -0.23
C ALA A 119 -9.72 -20.29 0.61
N ASN A 120 -9.57 -21.57 0.90
CA ASN A 120 -10.50 -22.26 1.78
C ASN A 120 -10.23 -22.01 3.26
N MET A 121 -11.24 -22.29 4.10
CA MET A 121 -11.25 -21.97 5.53
C MET A 121 -10.15 -22.71 6.31
N ASP A 122 -9.80 -23.94 5.92
CA ASP A 122 -8.71 -24.70 6.56
C ASP A 122 -7.32 -24.39 5.99
N GLY A 123 -7.23 -23.59 4.92
CA GLY A 123 -6.00 -23.15 4.29
C GLY A 123 -5.26 -24.21 3.46
N SER A 124 -5.88 -25.37 3.24
CA SER A 124 -5.30 -26.45 2.42
C SER A 124 -5.27 -26.11 0.92
N GLU A 125 -6.18 -25.26 0.44
CA GLU A 125 -6.30 -24.88 -0.95
C GLU A 125 -6.28 -23.36 -1.14
N LYS A 126 -5.50 -22.91 -2.12
CA LYS A 126 -5.47 -21.53 -2.61
C LYS A 126 -5.74 -21.55 -4.10
N LEU A 127 -6.79 -20.85 -4.52
CA LEU A 127 -7.10 -20.76 -5.94
C LEU A 127 -6.04 -19.89 -6.66
N PRO A 128 -5.78 -20.16 -7.95
CA PRO A 128 -4.93 -19.29 -8.75
C PRO A 128 -5.42 -17.83 -8.73
N LEU A 129 -4.49 -16.88 -8.64
CA LEU A 129 -4.82 -15.46 -8.68
C LEU A 129 -5.46 -15.11 -10.03
N LEU A 130 -6.65 -14.52 -9.98
CA LEU A 130 -7.29 -13.97 -11.18
C LEU A 130 -6.96 -12.47 -11.26
N MET A 131 -6.36 -12.06 -12.37
CA MET A 131 -5.90 -10.69 -12.58
C MET A 131 -6.73 -10.02 -13.68
N ILE A 132 -7.28 -8.85 -13.36
CA ILE A 132 -7.92 -7.96 -14.32
C ILE A 132 -7.07 -6.69 -14.45
N GLY A 133 -6.58 -6.44 -15.66
CA GLY A 133 -5.81 -5.24 -16.00
C GLY A 133 -6.69 -4.09 -16.50
N LYS A 134 -6.20 -3.37 -17.51
CA LYS A 134 -6.98 -2.30 -18.15
C LYS A 134 -8.12 -2.92 -18.96
N PHE A 135 -9.33 -2.42 -18.72
CA PHE A 135 -10.52 -2.82 -19.47
C PHE A 135 -10.33 -2.50 -20.96
N GLY A 136 -10.50 -3.48 -21.84
CA GLY A 136 -10.24 -3.32 -23.29
C GLY A 136 -11.10 -2.25 -23.99
N GLN A 137 -12.30 -1.95 -23.47
CA GLN A 137 -13.19 -0.87 -23.93
C GLN A 137 -13.85 -0.10 -22.77
N PRO A 138 -13.17 0.88 -22.15
CA PRO A 138 -13.66 1.48 -20.92
C PRO A 138 -15.09 2.01 -21.10
N ARG A 139 -15.96 1.84 -20.10
CA ARG A 139 -17.41 2.12 -20.24
C ARG A 139 -17.71 3.56 -20.68
N CYS A 140 -16.81 4.51 -20.41
CA CYS A 140 -16.89 5.89 -20.89
C CYS A 140 -16.71 6.05 -22.41
N PHE A 141 -16.30 5.01 -23.13
CA PHE A 141 -16.20 4.96 -24.59
C PHE A 141 -17.34 4.16 -25.26
N LYS A 142 -18.38 3.75 -24.52
CA LYS A 142 -19.60 3.19 -25.14
C LYS A 142 -20.25 4.26 -26.03
N GLY A 143 -20.33 3.99 -27.33
CA GLY A 143 -21.00 4.87 -28.30
C GLY A 143 -20.11 5.85 -29.05
N MET A 144 -18.78 5.82 -28.83
CA MET A 144 -17.82 6.46 -29.73
C MET A 144 -17.36 5.42 -30.76
N ALA A 145 -18.17 5.22 -31.80
CA ALA A 145 -17.84 4.45 -33.01
C ALA A 145 -18.09 5.33 -34.23
#